data_AF-A0A2E1ZDH8-F1
#
_entry.id   AF-A0A2E1ZDH8-F1
#
_cell.length_a   1.000
_cell.length_b   1.000
_cell.length_c   1.000
_cell.angle_alpha   90.00
_cell.angle_beta   90.00
_cell.angle_gamma   90.00
#
_symmetry.space_group_name_H-M   'P 1'
#
loop_
_entity.id
_entity.type
_entity.pdbx_description
1 polymer ?
#
loop_
_entity_poly.entity_id
_entity_poly.type
_entity_poly.pdbx_seq_one_letter_code
_entity_poly.pdbx_strand_id
1 'polypeptide(L)'
;MRKEFDDTARAALKALSPINNEIAQKFAEENGFTVHQVRAVAVRSDDIEYEAKPKQRKDGTAVESKADLVKNIAELIGADVDSMETLANANRTVLVTIRDEFARVDAMLNEESE
;
A
#
# COMPACT_ATOMS: atom_id res chain seq x y z
N MET A 1 1.69 24.38 -23.85
CA MET A 1 3.14 24.35 -23.54
C MET A 1 3.31 23.50 -22.30
N ARG A 2 4.05 22.38 -22.34
CA ARG A 2 4.36 21.63 -21.11
C ARG A 2 5.48 22.38 -20.38
N LYS A 3 5.26 22.75 -19.12
CA LYS A 3 6.32 23.30 -18.26
C LYS A 3 7.33 22.18 -18.00
N GLU A 4 8.60 22.44 -18.29
CA GLU A 4 9.69 21.51 -18.00
C GLU A 4 10.02 21.53 -16.51
N PHE A 5 10.42 20.37 -15.98
CA PHE A 5 10.77 20.22 -14.58
C PHE A 5 12.27 20.49 -14.44
N ASP A 6 12.62 21.68 -13.97
CA ASP A 6 14.00 22.15 -13.84
C ASP A 6 14.63 21.78 -12.49
N ASP A 7 15.92 22.06 -12.35
CA ASP A 7 16.69 21.74 -11.14
C ASP A 7 16.20 22.51 -9.91
N THR A 8 15.68 23.73 -10.09
CA THR A 8 15.09 24.53 -9.02
C THR A 8 13.83 23.86 -8.47
N ALA A 9 12.93 23.44 -9.36
CA ALA A 9 11.72 22.71 -8.98
C ALA A 9 12.07 21.36 -8.32
N ARG A 10 13.13 20.69 -8.77
CA ARG A 10 13.60 19.45 -8.14
C ARG A 10 14.15 19.65 -6.74
N ALA A 11 14.95 20.69 -6.52
CA ALA A 11 15.46 21.03 -5.19
C ALA A 11 14.31 21.40 -4.23
N ALA A 12 13.34 22.18 -4.71
CA ALA A 12 12.16 22.53 -3.93
C ALA A 12 11.29 21.30 -3.60
N LEU A 13 11.09 20.40 -4.56
CA LEU A 13 10.36 19.15 -4.33
C LEU A 13 11.09 18.26 -3.32
N LYS A 14 12.42 18.12 -3.43
CA LYS A 14 13.25 17.36 -2.50
C LYS A 14 13.17 17.87 -1.06
N ALA A 15 13.10 19.18 -0.86
CA ALA A 15 12.95 19.78 0.47
C ALA A 15 11.62 19.41 1.17
N LEU A 16 10.65 18.89 0.42
CA LEU A 16 9.35 18.42 0.92
C LEU A 16 9.31 16.91 1.16
N SER A 17 10.44 16.21 1.02
CA SER A 17 10.54 14.78 1.31
C SER A 17 10.32 14.51 2.82
N PRO A 18 9.55 13.46 3.20
CA PRO A 18 8.86 12.50 2.33
C PRO A 18 7.59 13.07 1.68
N ILE A 19 7.39 12.72 0.41
CA ILE A 19 6.30 13.23 -0.43
C ILE A 19 5.17 12.23 -0.51
N ASN A 20 3.95 12.65 -0.17
CA ASN A 20 2.74 11.89 -0.43
C ASN A 20 1.89 12.54 -1.56
N ASN A 21 0.76 11.93 -1.90
CA ASN A 21 -0.10 12.45 -2.97
C ASN A 21 -0.64 13.87 -2.71
N GLU A 22 -0.87 14.24 -1.45
CA GLU A 22 -1.39 15.57 -1.09
C GLU A 22 -0.32 16.64 -1.23
N ILE A 23 0.90 16.36 -0.78
CA ILE A 23 2.07 17.22 -0.98
C ILE A 23 2.35 17.38 -2.49
N ALA A 24 2.33 16.29 -3.25
CA ALA A 24 2.51 16.32 -4.70
C ALA A 24 1.44 17.16 -5.41
N GLN A 25 0.20 17.12 -4.92
CA GLN A 25 -0.90 17.91 -5.46
C GLN A 25 -0.73 19.40 -5.17
N LYS A 26 -0.43 19.77 -3.92
CA LYS A 26 -0.16 21.17 -3.55
C LYS A 26 1.02 21.74 -4.33
N PHE A 27 2.13 21.00 -4.39
CA PHE A 27 3.31 21.41 -5.14
C PHE A 27 2.99 21.61 -6.63
N ALA A 28 2.19 20.72 -7.22
CA ALA A 28 1.77 20.83 -8.60
C ALA A 28 0.93 22.10 -8.85
N GLU A 29 -0.05 22.37 -7.98
CA GLU A 29 -0.92 23.55 -8.05
C GLU A 29 -0.12 24.86 -7.90
N GLU A 30 0.75 24.93 -6.89
CA GLU A 30 1.57 26.13 -6.60
C GLU A 30 2.60 26.43 -7.69
N ASN A 31 3.19 25.39 -8.28
CA ASN A 31 4.29 25.53 -9.24
C ASN A 31 3.86 25.37 -10.70
N GLY A 32 2.56 25.19 -10.97
CA GLY A 32 2.02 25.06 -12.33
C GLY A 32 2.46 23.78 -13.05
N PHE A 33 2.65 22.69 -12.30
CA PHE A 33 2.90 21.36 -12.84
C PHE A 33 1.63 20.50 -12.78
N THR A 34 1.64 19.36 -13.46
CA THR A 34 0.62 18.33 -13.23
C THR A 34 1.06 17.42 -12.08
N VAL A 35 0.10 16.93 -11.30
CA VAL A 35 0.37 15.96 -10.21
C VAL A 35 1.11 14.73 -10.74
N HIS A 36 0.82 14.30 -11.98
CA HIS A 36 1.52 13.20 -12.65
C HIS A 36 3.01 13.48 -12.85
N GLN A 37 3.39 14.69 -13.30
CA GLN A 37 4.79 15.07 -13.46
C GLN A 37 5.54 15.06 -12.13
N VAL A 38 4.94 15.66 -11.09
CA VAL A 38 5.54 15.74 -9.75
C VAL A 38 5.78 14.33 -9.18
N ARG A 39 4.77 13.46 -9.26
CA ARG A 39 4.89 12.05 -8.82
C ARG A 39 5.92 11.28 -9.63
N ALA A 40 5.96 11.46 -10.94
CA ALA A 40 6.92 10.78 -11.80
C ALA A 40 8.37 11.17 -11.46
N VAL A 41 8.61 12.44 -11.12
CA VAL A 41 9.93 12.89 -10.64
C VAL A 41 10.25 12.29 -9.27
N ALA A 42 9.34 12.40 -8.29
CA ALA A 42 9.57 11.88 -6.95
C ALA A 42 9.87 10.37 -6.95
N VAL A 43 9.09 9.57 -7.69
CA VAL A 43 9.25 8.10 -7.75
C VAL A 43 10.52 7.67 -8.51
N ARG A 44 11.01 8.46 -9.46
CA ARG A 44 12.20 8.12 -10.27
C ARG A 44 13.50 8.70 -9.70
N SER A 45 13.40 9.56 -8.69
CA SER A 45 14.55 10.23 -8.09
C SER A 45 14.96 9.45 -6.85
N ASP A 46 16.18 8.91 -6.84
CA ASP A 46 16.71 8.18 -5.68
C ASP A 46 16.85 9.07 -4.43
N ASP A 47 16.80 10.39 -4.62
CA ASP A 47 17.00 11.39 -3.58
C ASP A 47 15.71 12.05 -3.07
N ILE A 48 14.54 11.54 -3.46
CA ILE A 48 13.23 12.01 -3.02
C ILE A 48 12.40 10.81 -2.55
N GLU A 49 12.06 10.77 -1.27
CA GLU A 49 11.22 9.70 -0.74
C GLU A 49 9.76 9.95 -1.11
N TYR A 50 9.10 8.95 -1.68
CA TYR A 50 7.68 9.03 -2.07
C TYR A 50 6.84 7.98 -1.34
N GLU A 51 5.90 8.46 -0.52
CA GLU A 51 4.92 7.66 0.19
C GLU A 51 3.66 7.49 -0.65
N ALA A 52 3.51 6.32 -1.28
CA ALA A 52 2.28 5.96 -1.96
C ALA A 52 1.16 5.71 -0.95
N LYS A 53 -0.03 6.30 -1.18
CA LYS A 53 -1.21 5.92 -0.40
C LYS A 53 -1.46 4.41 -0.55
N PRO A 54 -1.70 3.69 0.56
CA PRO A 54 -2.05 2.27 0.49
C PRO A 54 -3.27 2.11 -0.40
N LYS A 55 -3.25 1.07 -1.26
CA LYS A 55 -4.39 0.79 -2.14
C LYS A 55 -5.57 0.40 -1.27
N GLN A 56 -6.70 1.08 -1.44
CA GLN A 56 -7.96 0.77 -0.76
C GLN A 56 -9.00 0.30 -1.77
N ARG A 57 -9.90 -0.58 -1.34
CA ARG A 57 -11.10 -0.97 -2.07
C ARG A 57 -12.13 0.17 -2.02
N LYS A 58 -13.21 0.05 -2.81
CA LYS A 58 -14.30 1.03 -2.84
C LYS A 58 -15.00 1.21 -1.49
N ASP A 59 -14.94 0.20 -0.64
CA ASP A 59 -15.49 0.17 0.72
C ASP A 59 -14.51 0.71 1.79
N GLY A 60 -13.32 1.19 1.39
CA GLY A 60 -12.30 1.71 2.30
C GLY A 60 -11.38 0.65 2.92
N THR A 61 -11.66 -0.64 2.72
CA THR A 61 -10.78 -1.72 3.21
C THR A 61 -9.44 -1.73 2.48
N ALA A 62 -8.35 -2.03 3.19
CA ALA A 62 -7.04 -2.14 2.58
C ALA A 62 -7.01 -3.26 1.53
N VAL A 63 -6.39 -3.00 0.38
CA VAL A 63 -6.13 -4.03 -0.62
C VAL A 63 -4.93 -4.83 -0.14
N GLU A 64 -5.22 -5.96 0.53
CA GLU A 64 -4.18 -6.90 0.93
C GLU A 64 -3.60 -7.59 -0.31
N SER A 65 -2.27 -7.70 -0.34
CA SER A 65 -1.58 -8.56 -1.30
C SER A 65 -1.82 -10.03 -0.98
N LYS A 66 -1.50 -10.93 -1.91
CA LYS A 66 -1.55 -12.37 -1.62
C LYS A 66 -0.58 -12.77 -0.50
N ALA A 67 0.60 -12.14 -0.46
CA ALA A 67 1.59 -12.40 0.57
C ALA A 67 1.05 -12.02 1.95
N ASP A 68 0.39 -10.86 2.07
CA ASP A 68 -0.24 -10.43 3.32
C ASP A 68 -1.35 -11.40 3.74
N LEU A 69 -2.16 -11.88 2.79
CA LEU A 69 -3.20 -12.86 3.08
C LEU A 69 -2.61 -14.19 3.61
N VAL A 70 -1.55 -14.70 2.99
CA VAL A 70 -0.89 -15.93 3.47
C VAL A 70 -0.29 -15.72 4.86
N LYS A 71 0.36 -14.58 5.09
CA LYS A 71 0.91 -14.23 6.40
C LYS A 71 -0.18 -14.17 7.48
N ASN A 72 -1.28 -13.48 7.21
CA ASN A 72 -2.42 -13.39 8.13
C ASN A 72 -3.03 -14.77 8.42
N ILE A 73 -3.17 -15.63 7.40
CA ILE A 73 -3.68 -17.00 7.58
C ILE A 73 -2.73 -17.80 8.48
N ALA A 74 -1.41 -17.72 8.23
CA ALA A 74 -0.41 -18.43 9.02
C ALA A 74 -0.44 -18.01 10.50
N GLU A 75 -0.58 -16.70 10.77
CA GLU A 75 -0.74 -16.16 12.12
C GLU A 75 -2.01 -16.69 12.81
N LEU A 76 -3.16 -16.69 12.12
CA LEU A 76 -4.43 -17.18 12.65
C LEU A 76 -4.40 -18.66 13.04
N ILE A 77 -3.62 -19.49 12.32
CA ILE A 77 -3.53 -20.93 12.60
C ILE A 77 -2.28 -21.31 13.40
N GLY A 78 -1.46 -20.32 13.80
CA GLY A 78 -0.23 -20.55 14.55
C GLY A 78 0.84 -21.34 13.79
N ALA A 79 0.90 -21.18 12.46
CA ALA A 79 1.84 -21.87 11.60
C ALA A 79 2.90 -20.92 11.02
N ASP A 80 4.00 -21.50 10.58
CA ASP A 80 5.09 -20.75 9.94
C ASP A 80 4.72 -20.40 8.49
N VAL A 81 5.02 -19.17 8.06
CA VAL A 81 4.67 -18.68 6.71
C VAL A 81 5.39 -19.47 5.63
N ASP A 82 6.64 -19.88 5.87
CA ASP A 82 7.44 -20.63 4.90
C ASP A 82 6.87 -22.04 4.69
N SER A 83 6.11 -22.58 5.66
CA SER A 83 5.38 -23.84 5.51
C SER A 83 4.11 -23.75 4.65
N MET A 84 3.72 -22.54 4.22
CA MET A 84 2.47 -22.25 3.49
C MET A 84 2.66 -22.03 1.99
N GLU A 85 3.73 -22.57 1.40
CA GLU A 85 4.06 -22.40 -0.02
C GLU A 85 2.90 -22.82 -0.96
N THR A 86 2.18 -23.89 -0.62
CA THR A 86 1.01 -24.34 -1.38
C THR A 86 -0.14 -23.31 -1.36
N LEU A 87 -0.33 -22.61 -0.25
CA LEU A 87 -1.32 -21.54 -0.11
C LEU A 87 -0.92 -20.30 -0.92
N ALA A 88 0.37 -19.97 -1.01
CA ALA A 88 0.85 -18.86 -1.85
C ALA A 88 0.46 -19.03 -3.34
N ASN A 89 0.33 -20.27 -3.80
CA ASN A 89 -0.12 -20.61 -5.17
C ASN A 89 -1.64 -20.52 -5.36
N ALA A 90 -2.43 -20.45 -4.28
CA ALA A 90 -3.89 -20.37 -4.36
C ALA A 90 -4.38 -19.06 -4.99
N ASN A 91 -5.61 -19.08 -5.51
CA ASN A 91 -6.25 -17.87 -5.99
C ASN A 91 -6.51 -16.90 -4.81
N ARG A 92 -6.42 -15.60 -5.05
CA ARG A 92 -6.68 -14.57 -4.04
C ARG A 92 -8.07 -14.70 -3.42
N THR A 93 -9.08 -15.07 -4.21
CA THR A 93 -10.45 -15.28 -3.69
C THR A 93 -10.46 -16.40 -2.65
N VAL A 94 -9.76 -17.50 -2.91
CA VAL A 94 -9.65 -18.64 -1.98
C VAL A 94 -8.94 -18.21 -0.69
N LEU A 95 -7.84 -17.46 -0.81
CA LEU A 95 -7.09 -16.95 0.35
C LEU A 95 -7.94 -16.04 1.25
N VAL A 96 -8.77 -15.17 0.65
CA VAL A 96 -9.72 -14.34 1.40
C VAL A 96 -10.72 -15.21 2.15
N THR A 97 -11.36 -16.17 1.47
CA THR A 97 -12.34 -17.05 2.09
C THR A 97 -11.75 -17.85 3.25
N ILE A 98 -10.54 -18.38 3.07
CA ILE A 98 -9.84 -19.14 4.13
C ILE A 98 -9.56 -18.24 5.34
N ARG A 99 -9.00 -17.04 5.12
CA ARG A 99 -8.75 -16.08 6.21
C ARG A 99 -10.04 -15.72 6.94
N ASP A 100 -11.10 -15.38 6.20
CA ASP A 100 -12.38 -14.96 6.80
C ASP A 100 -12.99 -16.07 7.66
N GLU A 101 -12.88 -17.33 7.22
CA GLU A 101 -13.37 -18.47 7.98
C GLU A 101 -12.55 -18.72 9.24
N PHE A 102 -11.22 -18.63 9.16
CA PHE A 102 -10.37 -18.77 10.36
C PHE A 102 -10.59 -17.62 11.34
N ALA A 103 -10.72 -16.38 10.87
CA ALA A 103 -11.03 -15.23 11.72
C ALA A 103 -12.40 -15.37 12.40
N ARG A 104 -13.40 -15.93 11.70
CA ARG A 104 -14.73 -16.23 12.26
C ARG A 104 -14.65 -17.27 13.38
N VAL A 105 -13.89 -18.36 13.17
CA VAL A 105 -13.71 -19.41 14.17
C VAL A 105 -12.96 -18.88 15.38
N ASP A 106 -11.90 -18.10 15.19
CA ASP A 106 -11.14 -17.49 16.27
C ASP A 106 -12.01 -16.55 17.13
N ALA A 107 -12.83 -15.71 16.48
CA ALA A 107 -13.79 -14.86 17.18
C ALA A 107 -14.80 -15.66 18.03
N MET A 108 -15.34 -16.76 17.50
CA MET A 108 -16.27 -17.62 18.25
C MET A 108 -15.61 -18.25 19.48
N LEU A 109 -14.36 -18.71 19.37
CA LEU A 109 -13.64 -19.32 20.49
C LEU A 109 -13.32 -18.31 21.60
N ASN A 110 -13.07 -17.05 21.23
CA ASN A 110 -12.77 -15.99 22.19
C ASN A 110 -14.03 -15.42 22.86
N GLU A 111 -15.18 -15.39 22.17
CA GLU A 111 -16.48 -14.99 22.76
C GLU A 111 -17.04 -16.01 23.76
N GLU A 112 -16.72 -17.30 23.64
CA GLU A 112 -17.12 -18.34 24.61
C GLU A 112 -16.23 -18.38 25.87
N SER A 113 -15.20 -17.54 25.93
CA SER A 113 -14.21 -17.49 27.02
C SER A 113 -14.40 -16.30 27.98
N GLU A 114 -15.41 -15.45 27.78
CA GLU A 114 -15.86 -14.36 28.69
C GLU A 114 -17.12 -14.73 29.48
#